data_AF-A0A949YUR7-F1
#
_entry.id   AF-A0A949YUR7-F1
#
_cell.length_a   1.000
_cell.length_b   1.000
_cell.length_c   1.000
_cell.angle_alpha   90.00
_cell.angle_beta   90.00
_cell.angle_gamma   90.00
#
_symmetry.space_group_name_H-M   'P 1'
#
loop_
_entity.id
_entity.type
_entity.pdbx_description
1 polymer ?
#
loop_
_entity_poly.entity_id
_entity_poly.type
_entity_poly.pdbx_seq_one_letter_code
_entity_poly.pdbx_strand_id
1 'polypeptide(L)' 'MRVTKQSAKKRHTAAKLRSWRVSIIRKRGQYLGTVKALNEKAAEAAAVAEFDLSDEQCRRLVVSERG' A
#
# COMPACT_ATOMS: atom_id res chain seq x y z
N MET A 1 -3.30 25.64 21.34
CA MET A 1 -3.93 24.82 20.27
C MET A 1 -3.06 23.59 20.03
N ARG A 2 -3.47 22.40 20.49
CA ARG A 2 -2.72 21.16 20.25
C ARG A 2 -3.19 20.57 18.92
N VAL A 3 -2.30 20.52 17.95
CA VAL A 3 -2.48 19.80 16.69
C VAL A 3 -2.64 18.32 17.00
N THR A 4 -3.88 17.84 17.07
CA THR A 4 -4.16 16.42 17.07
C THR A 4 -4.11 15.94 15.61
N LYS A 5 -2.94 15.43 15.21
CA LYS A 5 -2.83 14.51 14.07
C LYS A 5 -3.61 13.24 14.41
N GLN A 6 -4.93 13.31 14.34
CA GLN A 6 -5.77 12.13 14.38
C GLN A 6 -5.84 11.61 12.95
N SER A 7 -4.74 10.97 12.53
CA SER A 7 -4.71 10.15 11.35
C SER A 7 -5.92 9.24 11.42
N ALA A 8 -6.80 9.38 10.43
CA ALA A 8 -8.01 8.60 10.27
C ALA A 8 -7.62 7.12 10.12
N LYS A 9 -7.33 6.45 11.24
CA LYS A 9 -7.29 5.01 11.37
C LYS A 9 -8.73 4.57 11.20
N LYS A 10 -9.15 4.51 9.93
CA LYS A 10 -10.45 4.00 9.51
C LYS A 10 -10.64 2.69 10.23
N ARG A 11 -11.68 2.65 11.06
CA ARG A 11 -12.33 1.44 11.55
C ARG A 11 -12.83 0.68 10.32
N HIS A 12 -11.92 0.01 9.62
CA HIS A 12 -12.31 -1.10 8.79
C HIS A 12 -12.48 -2.26 9.76
N THR A 13 -13.73 -2.41 10.18
CA THR A 13 -14.39 -3.68 10.51
C THR A 13 -13.60 -4.85 9.96
N ALA A 14 -13.42 -5.89 10.79
CA ALA A 14 -12.64 -7.13 10.64
C ALA A 14 -12.75 -7.93 9.31
N ALA A 15 -12.79 -7.26 8.16
CA ALA A 15 -12.47 -7.82 6.87
C ALA A 15 -11.01 -8.23 6.95
N LYS A 16 -10.80 -9.54 6.80
CA LYS A 16 -9.52 -10.22 6.96
C LYS A 16 -8.46 -9.46 6.16
N LEU A 17 -7.55 -8.77 6.85
CA LEU A 17 -6.45 -8.05 6.21
C LEU A 17 -5.65 -9.08 5.40
N ARG A 18 -5.61 -8.89 4.09
CA ARG A 18 -4.86 -9.75 3.17
C ARG A 18 -3.44 -9.22 3.08
N SER A 19 -2.50 -10.13 2.86
CA SER A 19 -1.12 -9.75 2.60
C SER A 19 -0.98 -9.47 1.11
N TRP A 20 -0.46 -8.30 0.77
CA TRP A 20 -0.30 -7.86 -0.61
C TRP A 20 1.18 -7.69 -0.90
N ARG A 21 1.65 -8.31 -1.96
CA ARG A 21 2.99 -8.18 -2.49
C ARG A 21 3.06 -6.94 -3.36
N VAL A 22 3.97 -6.03 -3.02
CA VAL A 22 4.21 -4.77 -3.74
C VAL A 22 5.49 -4.91 -4.54
N SER A 23 5.37 -4.72 -5.85
CA SER A 23 6.51 -4.68 -6.77
C SER A 23 6.36 -3.51 -7.72
N ILE A 24 7.45 -2.96 -8.22
CA ILE A 24 7.43 -1.91 -9.24
C ILE A 24 8.01 -2.43 -10.54
N ILE A 25 7.33 -2.15 -11.66
CA ILE A 25 7.82 -2.46 -13.00
C ILE A 25 8.84 -1.40 -13.41
N ARG A 26 10.11 -1.77 -13.39
CA ARG A 26 11.25 -1.02 -13.98
C ARG A 26 11.87 -1.85 -15.11
N LYS A 27 13.19 -1.75 -15.36
CA LYS A 27 13.91 -2.64 -16.32
C LYS A 27 13.81 -4.13 -15.96
N ARG A 28 13.71 -4.45 -14.67
CA ARG A 28 13.30 -5.74 -14.12
C ARG A 28 12.33 -5.44 -12.98
N GLY A 29 11.30 -6.27 -12.80
CA GLY A 29 10.34 -6.10 -11.70
C GLY A 29 11.08 -6.10 -10.36
N GLN A 30 11.02 -4.97 -9.65
CA GLN A 30 11.70 -4.81 -8.37
C GLN A 30 10.70 -4.99 -7.24
N TYR A 31 10.95 -5.98 -6.39
CA TYR A 31 10.12 -6.22 -5.22
C TYR A 31 10.44 -5.17 -4.15
N LEU A 32 9.41 -4.49 -3.64
CA LEU A 32 9.54 -3.46 -2.62
C LEU A 32 9.25 -4.02 -1.23
N GLY A 33 8.22 -4.86 -1.12
CA GLY A 33 7.84 -5.48 0.15
C GLY A 33 6.41 -5.96 0.15
N THR A 34 5.91 -6.31 1.34
CA THR A 34 4.54 -6.75 1.54
C THR A 34 3.80 -5.79 2.46
N VAL A 35 2.59 -5.40 2.09
CA VAL A 35 1.70 -4.55 2.88
C VAL A 35 0.43 -5.31 3.27
N LYS A 36 -0.14 -5.00 4.44
CA LYS A 36 -1.41 -5.58 4.86
C LYS A 36 -2.54 -4.62 4.52
N ALA A 37 -3.48 -5.07 3.72
CA ALA A 37 -4.59 -4.25 3.26
C ALA A 37 -5.82 -5.09 2.94
N LEU A 38 -6.96 -4.42 2.85
CA LEU A 38 -8.27 -5.06 2.69
C LEU A 38 -8.59 -5.34 1.23
N ASN A 39 -8.11 -4.47 0.36
CA ASN A 39 -8.29 -4.53 -1.08
C ASN A 39 -7.05 -3.94 -1.76
N GLU A 40 -6.94 -4.18 -3.06
CA GLU A 40 -5.81 -3.74 -3.88
C GLU A 40 -5.60 -2.22 -3.79
N LYS A 41 -6.68 -1.44 -3.84
CA LYS A 41 -6.60 0.02 -3.79
C LYS A 41 -6.09 0.55 -2.45
N ALA A 42 -6.46 -0.08 -1.33
CA ALA A 42 -5.90 0.25 -0.02
C ALA A 42 -4.45 -0.23 0.11
N ALA A 43 -4.09 -1.33 -0.56
CA ALA A 43 -2.73 -1.85 -0.61
C ALA A 43 -1.81 -0.91 -1.40
N GLU A 44 -2.27 -0.39 -2.54
CA GLU A 44 -1.57 0.63 -3.33
C GLU A 44 -1.35 1.90 -2.50
N ALA A 45 -2.41 2.45 -1.90
CA ALA A 45 -2.29 3.66 -1.08
C ALA A 45 -1.35 3.47 0.13
N ALA A 46 -1.41 2.29 0.78
CA ALA A 46 -0.50 1.93 1.86
C ALA A 46 0.94 1.79 1.36
N ALA A 47 1.14 1.16 0.20
CA ALA A 47 2.45 1.00 -0.42
C ALA A 47 3.07 2.34 -0.83
N VAL A 48 2.28 3.25 -1.40
CA VAL A 48 2.74 4.59 -1.78
C VAL A 48 3.22 5.36 -0.54
N ALA A 49 2.48 5.27 0.57
CA ALA A 49 2.86 5.92 1.82
C ALA A 49 4.05 5.25 2.52
N GLU A 50 4.14 3.91 2.49
CA GLU A 50 5.20 3.14 3.16
C GLU A 50 6.54 3.20 2.40
N PHE A 51 6.49 3.13 1.07
CA PHE A 51 7.69 3.13 0.21
C PHE A 51 8.00 4.50 -0.41
N ASP A 52 7.31 5.56 0.03
CA ASP A 52 7.46 6.94 -0.44
C ASP A 52 7.48 7.06 -1.98
N LEU A 53 6.47 6.45 -2.61
CA LEU A 53 6.44 6.33 -4.08
C LEU A 53 5.90 7.60 -4.73
N SER A 54 6.62 8.11 -5.73
CA SER A 54 6.15 9.21 -6.57
C SER A 54 5.00 8.77 -7.47
N ASP A 55 4.21 9.73 -7.99
CA ASP A 55 3.08 9.44 -8.90
C ASP A 55 3.49 8.57 -10.10
N GLU A 56 4.67 8.83 -10.68
CA GLU A 56 5.21 8.02 -11.77
C GLU A 56 5.53 6.58 -11.35
N GLN A 57 5.97 6.37 -10.11
CA GLN A 57 6.24 5.05 -9.56
C GLN A 57 4.94 4.31 -9.20
N CYS A 58 3.94 5.04 -8.72
CA CYS A 58 2.60 4.54 -8.46
C CYS A 58 1.96 3.98 -9.75
N ARG A 59 2.11 4.68 -10.89
CA ARG A 59 1.64 4.19 -12.20
C ARG A 59 2.29 2.90 -12.67
N ARG A 60 3.45 2.53 -12.11
CA ARG A 60 4.19 1.29 -12.41
C ARG A 60 4.14 0.30 -11.26
N LEU A 61 3.35 0.60 -10.22
CA LEU A 61 3.15 -0.29 -9.08
C LEU A 61 2.33 -1.48 -9.53
N VAL A 62 2.76 -2.65 -9.09
CA VAL A 62 2.01 -3.89 -9.20
C VAL A 62 1.80 -4.39 -7.79
N VAL A 63 0.54 -4.50 -7.42
CA VAL A 63 0.13 -5.06 -6.15
C VAL A 63 -0.56 -6.39 -6.43
N SER A 64 -0.10 -7.45 -5.80
CA SER A 64 -0.66 -8.79 -6.00
C SER A 64 -0.95 -9.42 -4.66
N GLU A 65 -2.15 -9.98 -4.49
CA GLU A 65 -2.50 -10.69 -3.27
C GLU A 65 -1.55 -11.88 -3.08
N ARG A 66 -0.99 -12.01 -1.88
CA ARG A 66 -0.21 -13.17 -1.47
C ARG A 66 -1.19 -14.17 -0.86
N GLY A 67 -1.58 -15.16 -1.66
CA GLY A 67 -2.41 -16.30 -1.27
C GLY A 67 -1.79 -17.15 -0.17
#